data_AF-A0A9P0CX39-F1
#
_entry.id   AF-A0A9P0CX39-F1
#
_cell.length_a   1.000
_cell.length_b   1.000
_cell.length_c   1.000
_cell.angle_alpha   90.00
_cell.angle_beta   90.00
_cell.angle_gamma   90.00
#
_symmetry.space_group_name_H-M   'P 1'
#
loop_
_entity.id
_entity.type
_entity.pdbx_description
1 polymer ?
#
loop_
_entity_poly.entity_id
_entity_poly.type
_entity_poly.pdbx_seq_one_letter_code
_entity_poly.pdbx_strand_id
1 'polypeptide(L)'
;MVEEIKTLLSNTQFVCSTADIWSSKNRSFMGSTCHWIDTDSLQRKSVALACRRLPGTHSFDKIGEMFEEIYTEFGLNWTKTLAKITDNGSKFVKAFKEYGIQLETRVILNSIPSSIQIDNKDCDTNDSIELQDDIFQPGEVRGSEYEQNIYLPNHFRCVTHTLNLIATTDIMNSINKNHTIRSKHTNITNKCTQLWNKSGRPKSAKEIKKILGHYLSYPSATRWNSFYDSLTQILKQKEKLNILYESLNLNNMPSKKMR
;
A
#
# COMPACT_ATOMS: atom_id res chain seq x y z
N MET A 1 9.30 -13.06 -25.46
CA MET A 1 8.81 -12.69 -24.11
C MET A 1 7.43 -12.00 -24.12
N VAL A 2 7.22 -10.78 -24.64
CA VAL A 2 5.87 -10.16 -24.62
C VAL A 2 4.83 -10.99 -25.39
N GLU A 3 5.17 -11.43 -26.60
CA GLU A 3 4.28 -12.28 -27.42
C GLU A 3 3.98 -13.64 -26.75
N GLU A 4 4.96 -14.26 -26.10
CA GLU A 4 4.74 -15.49 -25.32
C GLU A 4 3.73 -15.27 -24.18
N ILE A 5 3.84 -14.14 -23.47
CA ILE A 5 2.89 -13.78 -22.41
C ILE A 5 1.50 -13.52 -22.99
N LYS A 6 1.40 -12.83 -24.13
CA LYS A 6 0.11 -12.63 -24.82
C LYS A 6 -0.53 -13.94 -25.21
N THR A 7 0.22 -14.86 -25.83
CA THR A 7 -0.31 -16.19 -26.22
C THR A 7 -0.71 -17.01 -25.00
N LEU A 8 0.08 -16.95 -23.93
CA LEU A 8 -0.27 -17.61 -22.67
C LEU A 8 -1.59 -17.04 -22.12
N LEU A 9 -1.68 -15.72 -22.00
CA LEU A 9 -2.86 -15.04 -21.47
C LEU A 9 -4.06 -15.22 -22.39
N SER A 10 -3.92 -15.26 -23.72
CA SER A 10 -5.05 -15.48 -24.64
C SER A 10 -5.75 -16.81 -24.36
N ASN A 11 -4.99 -17.84 -23.99
CA ASN A 11 -5.49 -19.17 -23.66
C ASN A 11 -6.05 -19.29 -22.23
N THR A 12 -5.84 -18.28 -21.38
CA THR A 12 -6.47 -18.25 -20.04
C THR A 12 -7.90 -17.74 -20.12
N GLN A 13 -8.82 -18.32 -19.36
CA GLN A 13 -10.22 -17.88 -19.37
C GLN A 13 -10.41 -16.57 -18.59
N PHE A 14 -9.90 -16.54 -17.37
CA PHE A 14 -10.03 -15.41 -16.45
C PHE A 14 -8.72 -15.14 -15.74
N VAL A 15 -8.47 -13.87 -15.45
CA VAL A 15 -7.28 -13.44 -14.72
C VAL A 15 -7.63 -12.44 -13.64
N CYS A 16 -6.78 -12.35 -12.63
CA CYS A 16 -6.71 -11.18 -11.77
C CYS A 16 -5.33 -10.54 -11.92
N SER A 17 -5.22 -9.27 -11.59
CA SER A 17 -3.92 -8.61 -11.59
C SER A 17 -3.71 -7.84 -10.29
N THR A 18 -2.45 -7.65 -9.94
CA THR A 18 -2.07 -6.75 -8.85
C THR A 18 -1.31 -5.56 -9.41
N ALA A 19 -1.29 -4.45 -8.68
CA ALA A 19 -0.34 -3.39 -8.97
C ALA A 19 0.11 -2.69 -7.70
N ASP A 20 1.34 -2.18 -7.78
CA ASP A 20 1.95 -1.37 -6.76
C ASP A 20 2.62 -0.15 -7.42
N ILE A 21 2.58 0.99 -6.72
CA ILE A 21 3.30 2.20 -7.11
C ILE A 21 4.25 2.56 -5.98
N TRP A 22 5.53 2.52 -6.28
CA TRP A 22 6.55 2.96 -5.34
C TRP A 22 7.39 4.08 -5.93
N SER A 23 7.96 4.87 -5.01
CA SER A 23 8.91 5.93 -5.35
C SER A 23 10.30 5.58 -4.81
N SER A 24 11.31 5.87 -5.59
CA SER A 24 12.72 5.73 -5.24
C SER A 24 13.49 6.94 -5.74
N LYS A 25 14.01 7.73 -4.78
CA LYS A 25 14.61 9.06 -5.06
C LYS A 25 13.58 9.95 -5.78
N ASN A 26 13.95 10.53 -6.91
CA ASN A 26 13.09 11.41 -7.72
C ASN A 26 12.41 10.65 -8.88
N ARG A 27 12.16 9.35 -8.70
CA ARG A 27 11.56 8.49 -9.73
C ARG A 27 10.50 7.61 -9.10
N SER A 28 9.47 7.33 -9.87
CA SER A 28 8.37 6.50 -9.43
C SER A 28 8.03 5.51 -10.53
N PHE A 29 7.55 4.36 -10.11
CA PHE A 29 7.34 3.22 -10.96
C PHE A 29 6.00 2.57 -10.60
N MET A 30 5.31 2.06 -11.61
CA MET A 30 4.18 1.18 -11.46
C MET A 30 4.61 -0.24 -11.84
N GLY A 31 4.51 -1.15 -10.89
CA GLY A 31 4.61 -2.59 -11.13
C GLY A 31 3.20 -3.15 -11.33
N SER A 32 3.03 -4.03 -12.31
CA SER A 32 1.77 -4.73 -12.57
C SER A 32 2.07 -6.21 -12.82
N THR A 33 1.35 -7.10 -12.14
CA THR A 33 1.46 -8.55 -12.30
C THR A 33 0.09 -9.14 -12.61
N CYS A 34 0.07 -10.24 -13.34
CA CYS A 34 -1.14 -10.99 -13.68
C CYS A 34 -1.06 -12.39 -13.08
N HIS A 35 -2.21 -12.91 -12.63
CA HIS A 35 -2.33 -14.19 -11.94
C HIS A 35 -3.58 -14.91 -12.43
N TRP A 36 -3.49 -16.23 -12.55
CA TRP A 36 -4.60 -17.09 -12.94
C TRP A 36 -4.40 -18.48 -12.32
N ILE A 37 -5.45 -19.28 -12.34
CA ILE A 37 -5.38 -20.71 -12.03
C ILE A 37 -5.25 -21.45 -13.35
N ASP A 38 -4.21 -22.26 -13.48
CA ASP A 38 -4.02 -23.14 -14.62
C ASP A 38 -5.05 -24.28 -14.57
N THR A 39 -5.80 -24.48 -15.65
CA THR A 39 -6.94 -25.42 -15.66
C THR A 39 -6.50 -26.87 -15.52
N ASP A 40 -5.30 -27.21 -16.01
CA ASP A 40 -4.82 -28.59 -16.05
C ASP A 40 -4.17 -28.98 -14.72
N SER A 41 -3.28 -28.11 -14.21
CA SER A 41 -2.54 -28.38 -12.96
C SER A 41 -3.25 -27.89 -11.70
N LEU A 42 -4.30 -27.07 -11.83
CA LEU A 42 -4.98 -26.35 -10.74
C LEU A 42 -4.03 -25.50 -9.87
N GLN A 43 -2.85 -25.18 -10.38
CA GLN A 43 -1.86 -24.36 -9.69
C GLN A 43 -2.04 -22.89 -10.07
N ARG A 44 -1.85 -22.01 -9.09
CA ARG A 44 -1.75 -20.57 -9.35
C ARG A 44 -0.48 -20.28 -10.15
N LYS A 45 -0.66 -19.66 -11.31
CA LYS A 45 0.43 -19.11 -12.12
C LYS A 45 0.49 -17.61 -11.96
N SER A 46 1.62 -17.02 -12.30
CA SER A 46 1.85 -15.59 -12.13
C SER A 46 2.87 -15.10 -13.15
N VAL A 47 2.66 -13.91 -13.67
CA VAL A 47 3.59 -13.26 -14.60
C VAL A 47 3.67 -11.76 -14.30
N ALA A 48 4.86 -11.19 -14.42
CA ALA A 48 5.02 -9.75 -14.40
C ALA A 48 4.61 -9.18 -15.76
N LEU A 49 3.63 -8.28 -15.78
CA LEU A 49 3.21 -7.58 -16.99
C LEU A 49 4.12 -6.38 -17.24
N ALA A 50 4.34 -5.56 -16.20
CA ALA A 50 5.01 -4.29 -16.39
C ALA A 50 5.78 -3.85 -15.14
N CYS A 51 6.88 -3.13 -15.38
CA CYS A 51 7.55 -2.28 -14.40
C CYS A 51 7.88 -0.97 -15.11
N ARG A 52 6.88 -0.08 -15.21
CA ARG A 52 6.95 1.13 -16.02
C ARG A 52 7.23 2.35 -15.16
N ARG A 53 7.93 3.32 -15.74
CA ARG A 53 8.16 4.60 -15.07
C ARG A 53 6.89 5.44 -15.13
N LEU A 54 6.52 6.04 -13.99
CA LEU A 54 5.39 6.95 -13.87
C LEU A 54 5.91 8.36 -13.57
N PRO A 55 6.17 9.20 -14.60
CA PRO A 55 6.77 10.52 -14.41
C PRO A 55 5.77 11.57 -13.92
N GLY A 56 6.27 12.49 -13.09
CA GLY A 56 5.50 13.64 -12.59
C GLY A 56 4.48 13.24 -11.53
N THR A 57 3.39 13.99 -11.42
CA THR A 57 2.32 13.73 -10.45
C THR A 57 1.63 12.41 -10.76
N HIS A 58 1.47 11.54 -9.75
CA HIS A 58 0.68 10.31 -9.86
C HIS A 58 -0.80 10.63 -9.66
N SER A 59 -1.38 11.37 -10.59
CA SER A 59 -2.81 11.65 -10.61
C SER A 59 -3.59 10.38 -10.98
N PHE A 60 -4.89 10.36 -10.69
CA PHE A 60 -5.70 9.14 -10.83
C PHE A 60 -5.96 8.81 -12.31
N ASP A 61 -6.12 9.84 -13.13
CA ASP A 61 -6.15 9.85 -14.60
C ASP A 61 -4.93 9.12 -15.18
N LYS A 62 -3.71 9.57 -14.87
CA LYS A 62 -2.47 8.90 -15.30
C LYS A 62 -2.34 7.46 -14.85
N ILE A 63 -2.90 7.10 -13.69
CA ILE A 63 -2.93 5.71 -13.22
C ILE A 63 -3.88 4.89 -14.10
N GLY A 64 -5.06 5.43 -14.42
CA GLY A 64 -6.01 4.82 -15.35
C GLY A 64 -5.40 4.61 -16.74
N GLU A 65 -4.79 5.66 -17.31
CA GLU A 65 -4.08 5.61 -18.60
C GLU A 65 -3.00 4.52 -18.59
N MET A 66 -2.15 4.48 -17.56
CA MET A 66 -1.10 3.47 -17.45
C MET A 66 -1.66 2.04 -17.36
N PHE A 67 -2.79 1.85 -16.67
CA PHE A 67 -3.46 0.54 -16.64
C PHE A 67 -4.01 0.15 -18.00
N GLU A 68 -4.68 1.06 -18.69
CA GLU A 68 -5.22 0.82 -20.04
C GLU A 68 -4.11 0.49 -21.04
N GLU A 69 -2.99 1.22 -20.99
CA GLU A 69 -1.83 0.93 -21.84
C GLU A 69 -1.22 -0.44 -21.55
N ILE A 70 -1.12 -0.85 -20.28
CA ILE A 70 -0.61 -2.18 -19.92
C ILE A 70 -1.59 -3.25 -20.39
N TYR A 71 -2.89 -3.05 -20.20
CA TYR A 71 -3.88 -4.06 -20.57
C TYR A 71 -3.98 -4.24 -22.07
N THR A 72 -4.04 -3.14 -22.82
CA THR A 72 -4.01 -3.16 -24.28
C THR A 72 -2.74 -3.84 -24.80
N GLU A 73 -1.57 -3.55 -24.21
CA GLU A 73 -0.32 -4.21 -24.61
C GLU A 73 -0.42 -5.74 -24.47
N PHE A 74 -1.09 -6.27 -23.45
CA PHE A 74 -1.17 -7.72 -23.22
C PHE A 74 -2.48 -8.37 -23.71
N GLY A 75 -3.32 -7.64 -24.45
CA GLY A 75 -4.62 -8.12 -24.92
C GLY A 75 -5.59 -8.45 -23.77
N LEU A 76 -5.41 -7.79 -22.63
CA LEU A 76 -6.30 -7.87 -21.48
C LEU A 76 -7.38 -6.78 -21.60
N ASN A 77 -8.55 -7.07 -21.05
CA ASN A 77 -9.66 -6.14 -20.96
C ASN A 77 -10.43 -6.39 -19.67
N TRP A 78 -11.44 -5.57 -19.42
CA TRP A 78 -12.27 -5.65 -18.21
C TRP A 78 -13.16 -6.92 -18.16
N THR A 79 -13.48 -7.57 -19.28
CA THR A 79 -14.30 -8.79 -19.28
C THR A 79 -13.50 -10.03 -18.86
N LYS A 80 -12.22 -10.08 -19.25
CA LYS A 80 -11.29 -11.16 -18.89
C LYS A 80 -10.64 -10.95 -17.52
N THR A 81 -10.42 -9.70 -17.14
CA THR A 81 -9.79 -9.34 -15.87
C THR A 81 -10.86 -9.18 -14.80
N LEU A 82 -11.04 -10.19 -13.96
CA LEU A 82 -12.09 -10.19 -12.92
C LEU A 82 -11.83 -9.17 -11.82
N ALA A 83 -10.56 -8.90 -11.54
CA ALA A 83 -10.15 -8.13 -10.38
C ALA A 83 -8.78 -7.46 -10.59
N LYS A 84 -8.65 -6.22 -10.12
CA LYS A 84 -7.38 -5.57 -9.81
C LYS A 84 -7.22 -5.43 -8.31
N ILE A 85 -6.09 -5.88 -7.78
CA ILE A 85 -5.72 -5.69 -6.38
C ILE A 85 -4.66 -4.59 -6.29
N THR A 86 -4.93 -3.53 -5.54
CA THR A 86 -3.92 -2.50 -5.22
C THR A 86 -3.96 -2.16 -3.74
N ASP A 87 -2.98 -1.39 -3.28
CA ASP A 87 -3.02 -0.83 -1.94
C ASP A 87 -4.16 0.20 -1.76
N ASN A 88 -4.42 0.63 -0.52
CA ASN A 88 -5.42 1.66 -0.18
C ASN A 88 -4.99 3.09 -0.53
N GLY A 89 -4.02 3.26 -1.43
CA GLY A 89 -3.57 4.57 -1.89
C GLY A 89 -4.74 5.37 -2.48
N SER A 90 -4.95 6.59 -1.99
CA SER A 90 -6.08 7.44 -2.39
C SER A 90 -6.17 7.69 -3.90
N LYS A 91 -5.03 7.62 -4.60
CA LYS A 91 -4.96 7.75 -6.06
C LYS A 91 -5.50 6.52 -6.79
N PHE A 92 -5.25 5.32 -6.29
CA PHE A 92 -5.91 4.11 -6.80
C PHE A 92 -7.40 4.15 -6.51
N VAL A 93 -7.80 4.41 -5.26
CA VAL A 93 -9.21 4.48 -4.87
C VAL A 93 -9.98 5.45 -5.78
N LYS A 94 -9.40 6.62 -6.06
CA LYS A 94 -10.02 7.58 -6.98
C LYS A 94 -10.06 7.07 -8.44
N ALA A 95 -9.00 6.43 -8.93
CA ALA A 95 -8.98 5.89 -10.29
C ALA A 95 -10.05 4.81 -10.51
N PHE A 96 -10.19 3.88 -9.56
CA PHE A 96 -11.22 2.83 -9.62
C PHE A 96 -12.62 3.37 -9.37
N LYS A 97 -12.77 4.46 -8.61
CA LYS A 97 -14.06 5.15 -8.49
C LYS A 97 -14.50 5.80 -9.81
N GLU A 98 -13.56 6.36 -10.57
CA GLU A 98 -13.88 7.06 -11.83
C GLU A 98 -14.02 6.11 -13.02
N TYR A 99 -13.10 5.16 -13.15
CA TYR A 99 -12.98 4.30 -14.34
C TYR A 99 -13.38 2.85 -14.10
N GLY A 100 -13.67 2.46 -12.85
CA GLY A 100 -14.03 1.09 -12.49
C GLY A 100 -15.41 0.72 -13.01
N ILE A 101 -15.50 -0.40 -13.71
CA ILE A 101 -16.79 -0.99 -14.05
C ILE A 101 -17.31 -1.73 -12.82
N GLN A 102 -18.48 -1.31 -12.34
CA GLN A 102 -19.27 -2.10 -11.42
C GLN A 102 -19.86 -3.27 -12.21
N LEU A 103 -19.11 -4.36 -12.35
CA LEU A 103 -19.72 -5.64 -12.64
C LEU A 103 -20.67 -5.90 -11.49
N GLU A 104 -21.98 -5.91 -11.75
CA GLU A 104 -22.92 -6.50 -10.81
C GLU A 104 -22.40 -7.92 -10.55
N THR A 105 -21.83 -8.11 -9.36
CA THR A 105 -21.29 -9.37 -8.83
C THR A 105 -22.32 -10.52 -8.93
N ARG A 106 -23.58 -10.22 -9.26
CA ARG A 106 -24.66 -11.15 -9.56
C ARG A 106 -24.37 -12.15 -10.67
N VAL A 107 -23.68 -11.80 -11.77
CA VAL A 107 -23.53 -12.76 -12.89
C VAL A 107 -22.56 -13.91 -12.55
N ILE A 108 -21.50 -13.63 -11.78
CA ILE A 108 -20.50 -14.64 -11.38
C ILE A 108 -20.94 -15.39 -10.11
N LEU A 109 -21.64 -14.75 -9.17
CA LEU A 109 -22.15 -15.44 -7.98
C LEU A 109 -23.37 -16.32 -8.27
N ASN A 110 -24.22 -15.96 -9.23
CA ASN A 110 -25.38 -16.79 -9.59
C ASN A 110 -24.99 -18.10 -10.31
N SER A 111 -23.72 -18.26 -10.69
CA SER A 111 -23.16 -19.51 -11.22
C SER A 111 -22.44 -20.35 -10.16
N ILE A 112 -22.36 -19.88 -8.91
CA ILE A 112 -21.85 -20.65 -7.77
C ILE A 112 -23.04 -21.37 -7.11
N PRO A 113 -22.96 -22.71 -6.88
CA PRO A 113 -24.02 -23.45 -6.20
C PRO A 113 -24.36 -22.86 -4.84
N SER A 114 -25.65 -22.84 -4.49
CA SER A 114 -26.23 -22.21 -3.28
C SER A 114 -25.72 -22.73 -1.93
N SER A 115 -24.71 -23.62 -1.90
CA SER A 115 -24.15 -24.22 -0.70
C SER A 115 -23.03 -23.41 -0.02
N ILE A 116 -22.60 -22.28 -0.60
CA ILE A 116 -21.57 -21.37 -0.03
C ILE A 116 -22.18 -20.00 0.32
N GLN A 117 -23.43 -19.96 0.76
CA GLN A 117 -24.02 -18.74 1.33
C GLN A 117 -23.52 -18.58 2.76
N ILE A 118 -22.61 -17.62 2.97
CA ILE A 118 -22.22 -17.17 4.31
C ILE A 118 -23.32 -16.22 4.79
N ASP A 119 -24.15 -16.70 5.70
CA ASP A 119 -25.23 -15.96 6.35
C ASP A 119 -24.62 -14.95 7.33
N ASN A 120 -24.47 -13.69 6.93
CA ASN A 120 -24.06 -12.61 7.83
C ASN A 120 -25.30 -11.94 8.41
N LYS A 121 -25.84 -12.52 9.49
CA LYS A 121 -26.80 -11.83 10.37
C LYS A 121 -26.08 -11.09 11.50
N ASP A 122 -26.34 -9.79 11.51
CA ASP A 122 -26.36 -8.82 12.62
C ASP A 122 -25.07 -8.53 13.42
N CYS A 123 -24.65 -7.25 13.38
CA CYS A 123 -24.37 -6.50 14.61
C CYS A 123 -24.49 -4.96 14.39
N ASP A 124 -25.63 -4.41 14.82
CA ASP A 124 -25.77 -2.98 15.15
C ASP A 124 -24.85 -2.64 16.31
N THR A 125 -23.84 -1.78 16.10
CA THR A 125 -23.28 -0.94 17.17
C THR A 125 -22.67 0.34 16.59
N ASN A 126 -23.30 1.47 16.92
CA ASN A 126 -22.80 2.82 16.71
C ASN A 126 -21.53 3.03 17.55
N ASP A 127 -20.36 3.04 16.93
CA ASP A 127 -19.23 3.87 17.37
C ASP A 127 -18.27 4.11 16.19
N SER A 128 -18.16 5.37 15.81
CA SER A 128 -17.52 5.86 14.59
C SER A 128 -16.01 5.60 14.52
N ILE A 129 -15.65 4.51 13.85
CA ILE A 129 -14.49 4.42 12.97
C ILE A 129 -15.09 4.22 11.58
N GLU A 130 -15.00 5.22 10.68
CA GLU A 130 -15.33 5.02 9.26
C GLU A 130 -14.25 4.13 8.61
N LEU A 131 -14.21 2.86 9.01
CA LEU A 131 -14.02 1.79 8.05
C LEU A 131 -15.32 1.80 7.26
N GLN A 132 -15.35 2.52 6.14
CA GLN A 132 -16.38 2.26 5.14
C GLN A 132 -16.27 0.78 4.80
N ASP A 133 -17.18 0.00 5.38
CA ASP A 133 -17.65 -1.26 4.83
C ASP A 133 -18.20 -0.93 3.43
N ASP A 134 -17.29 -0.73 2.48
CA ASP A 134 -17.60 -0.74 1.06
C ASP A 134 -17.81 -2.20 0.65
N ILE A 135 -18.73 -2.89 1.32
CA ILE A 135 -19.59 -3.84 0.62
C ILE A 135 -20.53 -2.96 -0.22
N PHE A 136 -20.04 -2.63 -1.42
CA PHE A 136 -20.80 -2.31 -2.61
C PHE A 136 -22.08 -1.48 -2.38
N GLN A 137 -21.93 -0.17 -2.17
CA GLN A 137 -23.04 0.75 -2.46
C GLN A 137 -23.04 1.10 -3.95
N PRO A 138 -24.17 0.97 -4.67
CA PRO A 138 -24.27 1.33 -6.07
C PRO A 138 -24.11 2.85 -6.17
N GLY A 139 -22.96 3.29 -6.67
CA GLY A 139 -22.73 4.68 -7.03
C GLY A 139 -23.30 4.91 -8.41
N GLU A 140 -24.18 5.90 -8.57
CA GLU A 140 -24.71 6.31 -9.86
C GLU A 140 -23.57 6.53 -10.88
N VAL A 141 -23.76 5.98 -12.09
CA VAL A 141 -22.88 6.21 -13.23
C VAL A 141 -22.91 7.71 -13.57
N ARG A 142 -21.99 8.47 -13.00
CA ARG A 142 -21.70 9.83 -13.45
C ARG A 142 -20.60 9.76 -14.49
N GLY A 143 -21.00 9.69 -15.75
CA GLY A 143 -20.10 9.99 -16.86
C GLY A 143 -19.59 11.42 -16.70
N SER A 144 -18.31 11.58 -16.39
CA SER A 144 -17.62 12.84 -16.52
C SER A 144 -17.13 12.99 -17.97
N GLU A 145 -17.16 14.21 -18.49
CA GLU A 145 -16.77 14.58 -19.85
C GLU A 145 -15.25 14.42 -20.09
N TYR A 146 -14.75 13.19 -20.09
CA TYR A 146 -13.43 12.85 -20.61
C TYR A 146 -13.59 11.82 -21.72
N GLU A 147 -13.28 12.22 -22.95
CA GLU A 147 -13.38 11.46 -24.21
C GLU A 147 -12.42 10.25 -24.33
N GLN A 148 -12.03 9.65 -23.21
CA GLN A 148 -11.22 8.44 -23.15
C GLN A 148 -12.01 7.34 -22.45
N ASN A 149 -12.44 6.33 -23.22
CA ASN A 149 -13.14 5.15 -22.74
C ASN A 149 -12.17 4.22 -21.96
N ILE A 150 -11.68 4.67 -20.80
CA ILE A 150 -10.89 3.85 -19.87
C ILE A 150 -11.84 3.01 -19.03
N TYR A 151 -11.64 1.70 -19.05
CA TYR A 151 -12.45 0.74 -18.32
C TYR A 151 -11.59 -0.13 -17.42
N LEU A 152 -11.60 0.18 -16.12
CA LEU A 152 -10.90 -0.60 -15.12
C LEU A 152 -11.79 -1.74 -14.60
N PRO A 153 -11.20 -2.92 -14.33
CA PRO A 153 -11.93 -4.05 -13.76
C PRO A 153 -12.30 -3.78 -12.29
N ASN A 154 -13.04 -4.70 -11.68
CA ASN A 154 -13.41 -4.62 -10.27
C ASN A 154 -12.18 -4.43 -9.37
N HIS A 155 -12.29 -3.57 -8.35
CA HIS A 155 -11.19 -3.21 -7.47
C HIS A 155 -11.27 -3.95 -6.15
N PHE A 156 -10.16 -4.58 -5.76
CA PHE A 156 -9.97 -5.10 -4.43
C PHE A 156 -8.82 -4.39 -3.73
N ARG A 157 -9.05 -4.08 -2.45
CA ARG A 157 -8.03 -3.51 -1.57
C ARG A 157 -7.06 -4.60 -1.12
N CYS A 158 -5.78 -4.27 -1.06
CA CYS A 158 -4.75 -5.17 -0.58
C CYS A 158 -4.99 -5.52 0.89
N VAL A 159 -5.33 -6.78 1.16
CA VAL A 159 -5.58 -7.31 2.52
C VAL A 159 -4.41 -7.02 3.45
N THR A 160 -3.19 -7.19 2.96
CA THR A 160 -1.96 -6.94 3.71
C THR A 160 -1.83 -5.48 4.17
N HIS A 161 -2.16 -4.52 3.29
CA HIS A 161 -2.17 -3.11 3.67
C HIS A 161 -3.32 -2.82 4.65
N THR A 162 -4.51 -3.37 4.42
CA THR A 162 -5.66 -3.21 5.32
C THR A 162 -5.37 -3.72 6.74
N LEU A 163 -4.80 -4.91 6.89
CA LEU A 163 -4.42 -5.45 8.21
C LEU A 163 -3.41 -4.56 8.93
N ASN A 164 -2.46 -3.98 8.21
CA ASN A 164 -1.52 -3.03 8.78
C ASN A 164 -2.19 -1.72 9.22
N LEU A 165 -3.15 -1.21 8.45
CA LEU A 165 -3.92 -0.03 8.83
C LEU A 165 -4.73 -0.29 10.10
N ILE A 166 -5.38 -1.45 10.21
CA ILE A 166 -6.11 -1.86 11.42
C ILE A 166 -5.14 -1.84 12.62
N ALA A 167 -4.04 -2.59 12.54
CA ALA A 167 -3.10 -2.70 13.65
C ALA A 167 -2.50 -1.34 14.07
N THR A 168 -2.11 -0.52 13.10
CA THR A 168 -1.50 0.80 13.39
C THR A 168 -2.52 1.81 13.93
N THR A 169 -3.77 1.77 13.43
CA THR A 169 -4.86 2.63 13.91
C THR A 169 -5.27 2.27 15.33
N ASP A 170 -5.44 0.99 15.63
CA ASP A 170 -5.83 0.52 16.97
C ASP A 170 -4.80 0.85 18.03
N ILE A 171 -3.51 0.67 17.71
CA ILE A 171 -2.42 1.06 18.60
C ILE A 171 -2.43 2.56 18.84
N MET A 172 -2.58 3.38 17.79
CA MET A 172 -2.61 4.84 17.93
C MET A 172 -3.83 5.32 18.72
N ASN A 173 -5.00 4.72 18.50
CA ASN A 173 -6.21 4.99 19.26
C ASN A 173 -6.01 4.66 20.75
N SER A 174 -5.40 3.50 21.04
CA SER A 174 -5.07 3.09 22.41
C SER A 174 -4.08 4.03 23.09
N ILE A 175 -3.04 4.47 22.37
CA ILE A 175 -2.07 5.47 22.85
C ILE A 175 -2.77 6.79 23.14
N ASN A 176 -3.66 7.23 22.25
CA ASN A 176 -4.34 8.53 22.35
C ASN A 176 -5.35 8.60 23.50
N LYS A 177 -5.95 7.47 23.89
CA LYS A 177 -6.87 7.37 25.03
C LYS A 177 -6.18 7.63 26.38
N ASN A 178 -4.89 7.31 26.52
CA ASN A 178 -4.15 7.45 27.78
C ASN A 178 -3.13 8.59 27.70
N HIS A 179 -3.37 9.67 28.44
CA HIS A 179 -2.50 10.86 28.44
C HIS A 179 -1.03 10.56 28.78
N THR A 180 -0.79 9.69 29.76
CA THR A 180 0.57 9.33 30.21
C THR A 180 1.32 8.55 29.14
N ILE A 181 0.65 7.58 28.50
CA ILE A 181 1.23 6.80 27.39
C ILE A 181 1.46 7.71 26.19
N ARG A 182 0.48 8.53 25.81
CA ARG A 182 0.59 9.52 24.72
C ARG A 182 1.78 10.45 24.91
N SER A 183 1.94 10.99 26.13
CA SER A 183 3.06 11.89 26.46
C SER A 183 4.41 11.18 26.30
N LYS A 184 4.55 9.95 26.84
CA LYS A 184 5.78 9.15 26.68
C LYS A 184 6.07 8.83 25.22
N HIS A 185 5.06 8.36 24.47
CA HIS A 185 5.17 8.04 23.05
C HIS A 185 5.62 9.27 22.25
N THR A 186 4.95 10.40 22.42
CA THR A 186 5.26 11.66 21.74
C THR A 186 6.70 12.11 22.03
N ASN A 187 7.12 12.06 23.29
CA ASN A 187 8.48 12.42 23.69
C ASN A 187 9.55 11.52 23.07
N ILE A 188 9.32 10.21 23.01
CA ILE A 188 10.26 9.26 22.41
C ILE A 188 10.31 9.45 20.90
N THR A 189 9.15 9.54 20.25
CA THR A 189 9.03 9.73 18.81
C THR A 189 9.67 11.04 18.36
N ASN A 190 9.47 12.14 19.09
CA ASN A 190 10.11 13.43 18.79
C ASN A 190 11.64 13.35 18.80
N LYS A 191 12.22 12.62 19.75
CA LYS A 191 13.67 12.41 19.82
C LYS A 191 14.20 11.57 18.67
N CYS A 192 13.50 10.48 18.34
CA CYS A 192 13.85 9.65 17.19
C CYS A 192 13.76 10.47 15.89
N THR A 193 12.70 11.28 15.74
CA THR A 193 12.52 12.20 14.61
C THR A 193 13.64 13.22 14.49
N GLN A 194 14.12 13.80 15.59
CA GLN A 194 15.29 14.70 15.55
C GLN A 194 16.54 13.99 15.00
N LEU A 195 16.76 12.74 15.42
CA LEU A 195 17.88 11.94 14.96
C LEU A 195 17.75 11.56 13.48
N TRP A 196 16.57 11.11 13.04
CA TRP A 196 16.28 10.82 11.64
C TRP A 196 16.40 12.08 10.75
N ASN A 197 15.96 13.24 11.23
CA ASN A 197 16.13 14.51 10.51
C ASN A 197 17.61 14.89 10.37
N LYS A 198 18.45 14.60 11.37
CA LYS A 198 19.91 14.77 11.26
C LYS A 198 20.53 13.75 10.31
N SER A 199 20.06 12.50 10.30
CA SER A 199 20.61 11.48 9.38
C SER A 199 20.36 11.80 7.90
N GLY A 200 19.32 12.58 7.58
CA GLY A 200 19.09 13.10 6.24
C GLY A 200 20.13 14.14 5.76
N ARG A 201 20.96 14.71 6.64
CA ARG A 201 21.93 15.77 6.29
C ARG A 201 23.30 15.17 5.99
N PRO A 202 23.97 15.48 4.86
CA PRO A 202 25.22 14.82 4.47
C PRO A 202 26.35 14.87 5.51
N LYS A 203 26.53 16.01 6.19
CA LYS A 203 27.57 16.16 7.24
C LYS A 203 27.27 15.28 8.45
N SER A 204 26.05 15.36 8.98
CA SER A 204 25.60 14.56 10.12
C SER A 204 25.55 13.06 9.80
N ALA A 205 25.15 12.68 8.58
CA ALA A 205 25.14 11.29 8.13
C ALA A 205 26.52 10.64 8.17
N LYS A 206 27.57 11.39 7.80
CA LYS A 206 28.97 10.92 7.89
C LYS A 206 29.40 10.69 9.33
N GLU A 207 29.04 11.60 10.24
CA GLU A 207 29.35 11.44 11.67
C GLU A 207 28.59 10.26 12.28
N ILE A 208 27.31 10.09 11.93
CA ILE A 208 26.51 8.92 12.32
C ILE A 208 27.18 7.63 11.84
N LYS A 209 27.62 7.57 10.58
CA LYS A 209 28.33 6.39 10.06
C LYS A 209 29.65 6.13 10.80
N LYS A 210 30.37 7.18 11.20
CA LYS A 210 31.62 7.06 11.97
C LYS A 210 31.39 6.45 13.36
N ILE A 211 30.33 6.86 14.06
CA ILE A 211 30.01 6.40 15.42
C ILE A 211 29.33 5.02 15.41
N LEU A 212 28.36 4.83 14.51
CA LEU A 212 27.53 3.63 14.46
C LEU A 212 28.10 2.54 13.52
N GLY A 213 29.03 2.88 12.62
CA GLY A 213 29.52 2.00 11.57
C GLY A 213 28.60 1.88 10.35
N HIS A 214 27.40 2.47 10.40
CA HIS A 214 26.37 2.36 9.37
C HIS A 214 25.43 3.58 9.40
N TYR A 215 24.66 3.78 8.33
CA TYR A 215 23.65 4.84 8.28
C TYR A 215 22.36 4.41 8.98
N LEU A 216 21.62 5.39 9.51
CA LEU A 216 20.29 5.17 10.05
C LEU A 216 19.26 5.10 8.92
N SER A 217 18.38 4.11 9.00
CA SER A 217 17.16 3.99 8.23
C SER A 217 16.18 5.09 8.64
N TYR A 218 15.53 5.69 7.66
CA TYR A 218 14.54 6.74 7.86
C TYR A 218 13.13 6.13 7.73
N PRO A 219 12.20 6.42 8.66
CA PRO A 219 10.84 5.91 8.58
C PRO A 219 10.10 6.50 7.37
N SER A 220 9.45 5.64 6.59
CA SER A 220 8.71 6.00 5.37
C SER A 220 7.25 5.64 5.53
N ALA A 221 6.35 6.62 5.45
CA ALA A 221 4.91 6.37 5.56
C ALA A 221 4.38 5.36 4.52
N THR A 222 5.01 5.27 3.35
CA THR A 222 4.65 4.37 2.26
C THR A 222 5.21 2.95 2.40
N ARG A 223 6.03 2.67 3.42
CA ARG A 223 6.55 1.33 3.71
C ARG A 223 6.16 0.94 5.12
N TRP A 224 5.15 0.08 5.20
CA TRP A 224 4.48 -0.36 6.42
C TRP A 224 5.39 -0.72 7.62
N ASN A 225 6.48 -1.45 7.41
CA ASN A 225 7.41 -1.86 8.48
C ASN A 225 8.51 -0.83 8.81
N SER A 226 8.64 0.24 8.03
CA SER A 226 9.82 1.12 8.12
C SER A 226 9.94 1.87 9.44
N PHE A 227 8.83 2.20 10.11
CA PHE A 227 8.85 2.82 11.43
C PHE A 227 9.44 1.85 12.47
N TYR A 228 8.96 0.61 12.47
CA TYR A 228 9.45 -0.44 13.36
C TYR A 228 10.94 -0.74 13.12
N ASP A 229 11.34 -0.89 11.87
CA ASP A 229 12.74 -1.17 11.51
C ASP A 229 13.67 -0.03 11.94
N SER A 230 13.28 1.21 11.65
CA SER A 230 14.06 2.40 11.99
C SER A 230 14.17 2.60 13.51
N LEU A 231 13.09 2.36 14.25
CA LEU A 231 13.09 2.43 15.71
C LEU A 231 13.95 1.30 16.32
N THR A 232 13.79 0.08 15.82
CA THR A 232 14.57 -1.09 16.26
C THR A 232 16.06 -0.89 16.03
N GLN A 233 16.44 -0.26 14.92
CA GLN A 233 17.84 0.09 14.65
C GLN A 233 18.41 1.06 15.69
N ILE A 234 17.66 2.10 16.07
CA ILE A 234 18.05 3.04 17.13
C ILE A 234 18.19 2.29 18.47
N LEU A 235 17.23 1.43 18.80
CA LEU A 235 17.24 0.64 20.04
C LEU A 235 18.45 -0.29 20.14
N LYS A 236 18.87 -0.90 19.02
CA LYS A 236 20.09 -1.73 18.96
C LYS A 236 21.37 -0.94 19.27
N GLN A 237 21.37 0.38 19.11
CA GLN A 237 22.51 1.26 19.35
C GLN A 237 22.37 2.08 20.64
N LYS A 238 21.52 1.62 21.59
CA LYS A 238 21.18 2.35 22.83
C LYS A 238 22.38 2.90 23.59
N GLU A 239 23.47 2.13 23.67
CA GLU A 239 24.69 2.51 24.40
C GLU A 239 25.43 3.68 23.75
N LYS A 240 25.37 3.79 22.42
CA LYS A 240 26.03 4.84 21.65
C LYS A 240 25.19 6.10 21.51
N LEU A 241 23.94 6.11 21.97
CA LEU A 241 23.03 7.23 21.77
C LEU A 241 23.51 8.52 22.45
N ASN A 242 24.13 8.45 23.63
CA ASN A 242 24.63 9.66 24.30
C ASN A 242 25.73 10.33 23.47
N ILE A 243 26.73 9.54 23.05
CA ILE A 243 27.83 9.99 22.17
C ILE A 243 27.27 10.55 20.85
N LEU A 244 26.25 9.87 20.29
CA LEU A 244 25.61 10.28 19.06
C LEU A 244 24.88 11.63 19.23
N TYR A 245 24.16 11.84 20.33
CA TYR A 245 23.45 13.09 20.59
C TYR A 245 24.41 14.26 20.82
N GLU A 246 25.48 14.04 21.57
CA GLU A 246 26.54 15.03 21.79
C GLU A 246 27.21 15.43 20.47
N SER A 247 27.67 14.46 19.68
CA SER A 247 28.33 14.72 18.39
C SER A 247 27.43 15.45 17.36
N LEU A 248 26.11 15.27 17.45
CA LEU A 248 25.14 15.89 16.55
C LEU A 248 24.57 17.21 17.07
N ASN A 249 25.01 17.68 18.23
CA ASN A 249 24.46 18.82 18.96
C ASN A 249 22.93 18.72 19.10
N LEU A 250 22.45 17.56 19.57
CA LEU A 250 21.06 17.33 19.93
C LEU A 250 20.91 17.47 21.45
N ASN A 251 19.82 18.10 21.91
CA ASN A 251 19.57 18.24 23.35
C ASN A 251 19.51 16.85 24.01
N ASN A 252 20.31 16.66 25.05
CA ASN A 252 20.55 15.36 25.69
C ASN A 252 19.26 14.62 26.04
N MET A 253 19.31 13.28 25.91
CA MET A 253 18.38 12.39 26.60
C MET A 253 18.41 12.76 28.09
N PRO A 254 17.28 13.08 28.75
CA PRO A 254 17.26 13.16 30.19
C PRO A 254 17.79 11.82 30.71
N SER A 255 18.93 11.90 31.38
CA SER A 255 19.58 10.81 32.10
C SER A 255 18.70 10.40 33.28
N LYS A 256 17.56 9.77 33.00
CA LYS A 256 16.78 9.06 34.01
C LYS A 256 16.54 7.65 33.50
N LYS A 257 17.31 6.75 34.11
CA LYS A 257 17.25 5.28 34.08
C LYS A 257 15.94 4.77 33.46
N MET A 258 16.04 4.08 32.33
CA MET A 258 15.08 3.03 32.01
C MET A 258 15.24 1.96 33.11
N ARG A 259 14.46 2.10 34.18
CA ARG A 259 14.08 1.02 35.07
C ARG A 259 12.68 0.59 34.69
#